data_AF-A0A6M8MRJ3-F1
#
_entry.id   AF-A0A6M8MRJ3-F1
#
_cell.length_a   1.000
_cell.length_b   1.000
_cell.length_c   1.000
_cell.angle_alpha   90.00
_cell.angle_beta   90.00
_cell.angle_gamma   90.00
#
_symmetry.space_group_name_H-M   'P 1'
#
loop_
_entity.id
_entity.type
_entity.pdbx_description
1 polymer ?
#
loop_
_entity_poly.entity_id
_entity_poly.type
_entity_poly.pdbx_seq_one_letter_code
_entity_poly.pdbx_strand_id
1 'polypeptide(L)'
;MFVRTLKKFLLIMLAVVVYQNWGKIENLVHPSSTLSEHAQANARVTLYATDWCGYCKQTRRFLDSQGIRYTEFDIEKDAAGRKAYEALGGRGIPLIDVNGTLIRGFSEEQILAALK
;
A
#
# COMPACT_ATOMS: atom_id res chain seq x y z
N MET A 1 -41.22 -24.30 29.69
CA MET A 1 -41.47 -23.90 28.29
C MET A 1 -40.93 -22.51 27.97
N PHE A 2 -41.17 -21.50 28.83
CA PHE A 2 -40.78 -20.10 28.67
C PHE A 2 -39.27 -19.84 28.40
N VAL A 3 -38.37 -20.50 29.13
CA VAL A 3 -36.91 -20.32 29.01
C VAL A 3 -36.37 -20.72 27.62
N ARG A 4 -36.97 -21.75 26.99
CA ARG A 4 -36.61 -22.18 25.63
C ARG A 4 -37.01 -21.15 24.58
N THR A 5 -38.18 -20.53 24.76
CA THR A 5 -38.68 -19.48 23.89
C THR A 5 -37.84 -18.21 24.03
N LEU A 6 -37.49 -17.81 25.26
CA LEU A 6 -36.61 -16.69 25.53
C LEU A 6 -35.22 -16.88 24.90
N LYS A 7 -34.64 -18.08 24.99
CA LYS A 7 -33.33 -18.39 24.37
C LYS A 7 -33.38 -18.28 22.85
N LYS A 8 -34.48 -18.70 22.22
CA LYS A 8 -34.69 -18.53 20.76
C LYS A 8 -34.79 -17.06 20.38
N PHE A 9 -35.57 -16.27 21.12
CA PHE A 9 -35.68 -14.82 20.88
C PHE A 9 -34.35 -14.11 21.05
N LEU A 10 -33.56 -14.48 22.06
CA LEU A 10 -32.25 -13.89 22.33
C LEU A 10 -31.25 -14.22 21.22
N LEU A 11 -31.24 -15.46 20.71
CA LEU A 11 -30.41 -15.85 19.56
C LEU A 11 -30.82 -15.12 18.28
N ILE A 12 -32.13 -14.95 18.03
CA ILE A 12 -32.63 -14.21 16.87
C ILE A 12 -32.24 -12.74 16.98
N MET A 13 -32.41 -12.11 18.14
CA MET A 13 -31.97 -10.74 18.40
C MET A 13 -30.47 -10.57 18.15
N LEU A 14 -29.64 -11.51 18.63
CA LEU A 14 -28.20 -11.48 18.43
C LEU A 14 -27.84 -11.59 16.95
N ALA A 15 -28.48 -12.50 16.21
CA ALA A 15 -28.31 -12.65 14.76
C ALA A 15 -28.74 -11.39 13.99
N VAL A 16 -29.85 -10.76 14.39
CA VAL A 16 -30.33 -9.50 13.80
C VAL A 16 -29.36 -8.36 14.07
N VAL A 17 -28.81 -8.26 15.29
CA VAL A 17 -27.81 -7.23 15.63
C VAL A 17 -26.54 -7.41 14.83
N VAL A 18 -26.07 -8.65 14.67
CA VAL A 18 -24.90 -8.98 13.83
C VAL A 18 -25.17 -8.66 12.36
N TYR A 19 -26.36 -8.99 11.86
CA TYR A 19 -26.76 -8.71 10.47
C TYR A 19 -26.88 -7.20 10.21
N GLN A 20 -27.55 -6.46 11.10
CA GLN A 20 -27.75 -5.01 10.97
C GLN A 20 -26.46 -4.21 11.14
N ASN A 21 -25.48 -4.73 11.89
CA ASN A 21 -24.19 -4.07 12.11
C ASN A 21 -23.03 -4.73 11.35
N TRP A 22 -23.32 -5.53 10.32
CA TRP A 22 -22.30 -6.29 9.58
C TRP A 22 -21.15 -5.41 9.06
N GLY A 23 -21.47 -4.25 8.47
CA GLY A 23 -20.45 -3.30 7.99
C GLY A 23 -19.55 -2.71 9.07
N LYS A 24 -19.98 -2.61 10.33
CA LYS A 24 -19.10 -2.19 11.45
C LYS A 24 -18.14 -3.31 11.86
N ILE A 25 -18.60 -4.57 11.75
CA ILE A 25 -17.78 -5.75 12.03
C ILE A 25 -16.70 -5.90 10.96
N GLU A 26 -17.03 -5.67 9.69
CA GLU A 26 -16.05 -5.70 8.58
C GLU A 26 -14.89 -4.71 8.81
N ASN A 27 -15.16 -3.50 9.31
CA ASN A 27 -14.13 -2.49 9.63
C ASN A 27 -13.24 -2.85 10.83
N LEU A 28 -13.68 -3.76 11.71
CA LEU A 28 -12.84 -4.25 12.82
C LEU A 28 -11.90 -5.37 12.37
N VAL A 29 -12.25 -6.08 11.30
CA VAL A 29 -11.45 -7.14 10.69
C VAL A 29 -10.50 -6.58 9.63
N HIS A 30 -10.92 -5.53 8.92
CA HIS A 30 -10.12 -4.75 7.99
C HIS A 30 -10.14 -3.29 8.44
N PRO A 31 -9.22 -2.85 9.32
CA PRO A 31 -9.20 -1.47 9.79
C PRO A 31 -9.10 -0.55 8.57
N SER A 32 -10.18 0.18 8.34
CA SER A 32 -10.38 1.07 7.21
C SER A 32 -9.14 1.93 6.97
N SER A 33 -8.58 1.70 5.80
CA SER A 33 -7.48 2.33 5.11
C SER A 33 -7.50 3.84 5.02
N THR A 34 -8.51 4.56 5.52
CA THR A 34 -8.68 6.00 5.23
C THR A 34 -7.46 6.88 5.57
N LEU A 35 -6.82 6.70 6.73
CA LEU A 35 -5.60 7.45 7.07
C LEU A 35 -4.37 6.99 6.27
N SER A 36 -4.27 5.69 5.99
CA SER A 36 -3.20 5.10 5.18
C SER A 36 -3.33 5.46 3.70
N GLU A 37 -4.53 5.46 3.14
CA GLU A 37 -4.86 5.85 1.77
C GLU A 37 -4.62 7.33 1.56
N HIS A 38 -4.98 8.19 2.53
CA HIS A 38 -4.65 9.61 2.42
C HIS A 38 -3.13 9.85 2.49
N ALA A 39 -2.40 9.14 3.35
CA ALA A 39 -0.94 9.23 3.41
C ALA A 39 -0.28 8.71 2.10
N GLN A 40 -0.73 7.55 1.60
CA GLN A 40 -0.28 6.96 0.35
C GLN A 40 -0.61 7.83 -0.88
N ALA A 41 -1.78 8.47 -0.89
CA ALA A 41 -2.23 9.31 -2.01
C ALA A 41 -1.43 10.62 -2.12
N ASN A 42 -0.89 11.12 -1.00
CA ASN A 42 -0.12 12.35 -0.95
C ASN A 42 1.40 12.13 -0.96
N ALA A 43 1.86 10.90 -0.70
CA ALA A 43 3.28 10.58 -0.73
C ALA A 43 3.87 10.81 -2.13
N ARG A 44 4.99 11.52 -2.18
CA ARG A 44 5.79 11.66 -3.40
C ARG A 44 6.66 10.42 -3.53
N VAL A 45 6.31 9.56 -4.48
CA VAL A 45 7.09 8.37 -4.82
C VAL A 45 7.75 8.55 -6.19
N THR A 46 9.06 8.38 -6.25
CA THR A 46 9.83 8.35 -7.50
C THR A 46 10.58 7.03 -7.64
N LEU A 47 10.39 6.34 -8.75
CA LEU A 47 11.05 5.09 -9.09
C LEU A 47 12.12 5.35 -10.17
N TYR A 48 13.38 5.06 -9.85
CA TYR A 48 14.47 5.01 -10.82
C TYR A 48 14.72 3.54 -11.19
N ALA A 49 14.53 3.23 -12.47
CA ALA A 49 14.45 1.85 -12.96
C ALA A 49 15.07 1.70 -14.35
N THR A 50 15.03 0.46 -14.87
CA THR A 50 15.22 0.14 -16.29
C THR A 50 14.14 -0.85 -16.73
N ASP A 51 13.91 -0.95 -18.03
CA ASP A 51 12.90 -1.86 -18.59
C ASP A 51 13.22 -3.34 -18.41
N TRP A 52 14.48 -3.72 -18.49
CA TRP A 52 14.90 -5.13 -18.47
C TRP A 52 15.01 -5.71 -17.05
N CYS A 53 15.11 -4.85 -16.04
CA CYS A 53 15.31 -5.23 -14.64
C CYS A 53 14.09 -5.92 -14.02
N GLY A 54 14.28 -7.17 -13.56
CA GLY A 54 13.21 -7.97 -12.94
C GLY A 54 12.65 -7.37 -11.64
N TYR A 55 13.52 -6.92 -10.74
CA TYR A 55 13.10 -6.27 -9.49
C TYR A 55 12.41 -4.92 -9.72
N CYS A 56 12.75 -4.23 -10.80
CA CYS A 56 12.09 -3.00 -11.20
C CYS A 56 10.65 -3.29 -11.65
N LYS A 57 10.44 -4.33 -12.47
CA LYS A 57 9.10 -4.82 -12.82
C LYS A 57 8.30 -5.26 -11.59
N GLN A 58 8.95 -5.91 -10.63
CA GLN A 58 8.31 -6.30 -9.37
C GLN A 58 7.86 -5.08 -8.57
N THR A 59 8.69 -4.04 -8.50
CA THR A 59 8.37 -2.79 -7.81
C THR A 59 7.17 -2.09 -8.45
N ARG A 60 7.12 -1.98 -9.79
CA ARG A 60 5.96 -1.42 -10.51
C ARG A 60 4.67 -2.16 -10.14
N ARG A 61 4.67 -3.49 -10.27
CA ARG A 61 3.50 -4.33 -9.93
C ARG A 61 3.05 -4.14 -8.49
N PHE A 62 4.00 -4.04 -7.55
CA PHE A 62 3.67 -3.81 -6.15
C PHE A 62 3.01 -2.44 -5.96
N LEU A 63 3.63 -1.36 -6.46
CA LEU A 63 3.09 0.00 -6.35
C LEU A 63 1.69 0.11 -6.99
N ASP A 64 1.51 -0.49 -8.17
CA ASP A 64 0.22 -0.57 -8.86
C ASP A 64 -0.82 -1.34 -8.03
N SER A 65 -0.44 -2.49 -7.46
CA SER A 65 -1.34 -3.32 -6.64
C SER A 65 -1.79 -2.64 -5.36
N GLN A 66 -0.96 -1.73 -4.82
CA GLN A 66 -1.24 -0.95 -3.62
C GLN A 66 -1.93 0.39 -3.94
N GLY A 67 -2.17 0.71 -5.22
CA GLY A 67 -2.72 1.99 -5.63
C GLY A 67 -1.82 3.20 -5.34
N ILE A 68 -0.52 2.97 -5.13
CA ILE A 68 0.45 4.02 -4.82
C ILE A 68 0.82 4.73 -6.12
N ARG A 69 0.55 6.04 -6.21
CA ARG A 69 0.98 6.83 -7.36
C ARG A 69 2.47 7.09 -7.30
N TYR A 70 3.15 6.93 -8.42
CA TYR A 70 4.59 7.20 -8.53
C TYR A 70 4.94 7.82 -9.88
N THR A 71 6.07 8.54 -9.90
CA THR A 71 6.75 8.95 -11.14
C THR A 71 7.87 7.96 -11.42
N GLU A 72 8.03 7.53 -12.65
CA GLU A 72 9.11 6.63 -13.04
C GLU A 72 10.08 7.31 -14.00
N PHE A 73 11.38 7.10 -13.76
CA PHE A 73 12.45 7.44 -14.68
C PHE A 73 13.22 6.19 -15.08
N ASP A 74 13.21 5.86 -16.37
CA ASP A 74 14.15 4.90 -16.91
C ASP A 74 15.53 5.58 -17.03
N ILE A 75 16.46 5.17 -16.17
CA ILE A 75 17.77 5.81 -16.08
C ILE A 75 18.64 5.57 -17.32
N GLU A 76 18.29 4.64 -18.22
CA GLU A 76 19.02 4.41 -19.48
C GLU A 76 18.46 5.24 -20.64
N LYS A 77 17.24 5.76 -20.51
CA LYS A 77 16.52 6.48 -21.58
C LYS A 77 16.28 7.95 -21.27
N ASP A 78 16.25 8.30 -19.99
CA ASP A 78 16.04 9.66 -19.51
C ASP A 78 17.33 10.23 -18.91
N ALA A 79 17.93 11.21 -19.58
CA ALA A 79 19.15 11.87 -19.11
C ALA A 79 18.92 12.69 -17.82
N ALA A 80 17.75 13.30 -17.65
CA ALA A 80 17.40 14.01 -16.42
C ALA A 80 17.17 13.02 -15.27
N GLY A 81 16.47 11.92 -15.56
CA GLY A 81 16.28 10.80 -14.65
C GLY A 81 17.61 10.18 -14.19
N ARG A 82 18.54 9.94 -15.12
CA ARG A 82 19.90 9.48 -14.82
C ARG A 82 20.64 10.44 -13.89
N LYS A 83 20.61 11.74 -14.19
CA LYS A 83 21.29 12.77 -13.39
C LYS A 83 20.71 12.83 -11.97
N ALA A 84 19.39 12.76 -11.83
CA ALA A 84 18.73 12.72 -10.52
C ALA A 84 19.11 11.44 -9.75
N TYR A 85 19.10 10.28 -10.39
CA TYR A 85 19.56 9.02 -9.79
C TYR A 85 21.01 9.10 -9.29
N GLU A 86 21.92 9.68 -10.07
CA GLU A 86 23.32 9.87 -9.68
C GLU A 86 23.47 10.82 -8.49
N ALA A 87 22.71 11.93 -8.47
CA ALA A 87 22.70 12.87 -7.36
C ALA A 87 22.25 12.24 -6.03
N LEU A 88 21.44 11.17 -6.09
CA LEU A 88 21.00 10.38 -4.94
C LEU A 88 22.00 9.27 -4.54
N GLY A 89 23.22 9.29 -5.10
CA GLY A 89 24.25 8.28 -4.86
C GLY A 89 23.91 6.95 -5.51
N GLY A 90 23.46 7.00 -6.76
CA GLY A 90 22.97 5.88 -7.56
C GLY A 90 23.83 4.62 -7.46
N ARG A 91 23.31 3.61 -6.77
CA ARG A 91 23.93 2.28 -6.62
C ARG A 91 22.82 1.24 -6.64
N GLY A 92 22.78 0.46 -7.71
CA GLY A 92 21.76 -0.55 -7.95
C GLY A 92 20.42 0.02 -8.38
N ILE A 93 19.61 -0.83 -9.00
CA ILE A 93 18.21 -0.56 -9.35
C ILE A 93 17.34 -1.74 -8.85
N PRO A 94 16.07 -1.51 -8.53
CA PRO A 94 15.40 -0.21 -8.48
C PRO A 94 15.93 0.67 -7.33
N LEU A 95 15.91 1.99 -7.52
CA LEU A 95 16.07 2.96 -6.43
C LEU A 95 14.73 3.70 -6.29
N ILE A 96 14.15 3.67 -5.10
CA ILE A 96 12.88 4.34 -4.81
C ILE A 96 13.15 5.50 -3.86
N ASP A 97 12.64 6.68 -4.18
CA ASP A 97 12.57 7.82 -3.28
C ASP A 97 11.11 8.00 -2.84
N VAL A 98 10.86 7.84 -1.55
CA VAL A 98 9.56 8.06 -0.92
C VAL A 98 9.69 9.21 0.07
N ASN A 99 9.18 10.40 -0.29
CA ASN A 99 9.25 11.60 0.54
C ASN A 99 10.67 11.97 1.03
N GLY A 100 11.71 11.68 0.24
CA GLY A 100 13.13 11.88 0.60
C GLY A 100 13.79 10.66 1.24
N THR A 101 13.03 9.61 1.56
CA THR A 101 13.56 8.32 2.07
C THR A 101 13.99 7.45 0.90
N LEU A 102 15.29 7.15 0.82
CA LEU A 102 15.86 6.33 -0.25
C LEU A 102 15.85 4.84 0.10
N ILE A 103 15.18 4.05 -0.73
CA ILE A 103 15.07 2.60 -0.63
C ILE A 103 15.81 1.99 -1.82
N ARG A 104 16.78 1.12 -1.53
CA ARG A 104 17.62 0.47 -2.55
C ARG A 104 17.17 -0.97 -2.75
N GLY A 105 16.88 -1.34 -3.99
CA GLY A 105 16.27 -2.62 -4.32
C GLY A 105 14.78 -2.66 -3.98
N PHE A 106 14.18 -3.82 -4.19
CA PHE A 106 12.76 -4.03 -3.89
C PHE A 106 12.57 -4.50 -2.44
N SER A 107 11.72 -3.81 -1.67
CA SER A 107 11.30 -4.19 -0.33
C SER A 107 9.92 -3.59 -0.02
N GLU A 108 8.89 -4.44 0.03
CA GLU A 108 7.51 -4.00 0.33
C GLU A 108 7.43 -3.32 1.70
N GLU A 109 8.08 -3.90 2.71
CA GLU A 109 8.09 -3.38 4.07
C GLU A 109 8.68 -1.97 4.13
N GLN A 110 9.84 -1.73 3.52
CA GLN A 110 10.47 -0.42 3.52
C GLN A 110 9.65 0.62 2.76
N ILE A 111 9.06 0.22 1.62
CA ILE A 111 8.21 1.10 0.82
C ILE A 111 6.99 1.52 1.66
N LEU A 112 6.29 0.57 2.26
CA LEU A 112 5.10 0.86 3.08
C LEU A 112 5.45 1.66 4.35
N ALA A 113 6.60 1.38 4.96
CA ALA A 113 7.07 2.13 6.12
C ALA A 113 7.35 3.60 5.78
N ALA A 114 7.88 3.88 4.60
CA ALA A 114 8.21 5.25 4.16
C ALA A 114 7.00 6.08 3.69
N LEU A 115 5.83 5.45 3.50
CA LEU A 115 4.59 6.14 3.11
C LEU A 115 3.86 6.82 4.28
N LYS A 116 4.30 6.58 5.52
CA LYS A 116 3.67 7.07 6.75
C LYS A 116 4.04 8.50 7.10
#